data_AF-A0A379GEA6-F1
#
_entry.id   AF-A0A379GEA6-F1
#
_cell.length_a   1.000
_cell.length_b   1.000
_cell.length_c   1.000
_cell.angle_alpha   90.00
_cell.angle_beta   90.00
_cell.angle_gamma   90.00
#
_symmetry.space_group_name_H-M   'P 1'
#
loop_
_entity.id
_entity.type
_entity.pdbx_description
1 polymer ?
#
loop_
_entity_poly.entity_id
_entity_poly.type
_entity_poly.pdbx_seq_one_letter_code
_entity_poly.pdbx_strand_id
1 'polypeptide(L)'
;MCREPNFWQKYYHGDERQLAFARVYSFSDRIRYYWPDAEINTAIDTLMDNLSVKPIPLPLLSQYLPYQFTQFREGKIAGTPESFVIAKIRDVLSVYADACNVH
;
A
#
# COMPACT_ATOMS: atom_id res chain seq x y z
N MET A 1 -7.31 -9.09 -11.13
CA MET A 1 -8.50 -9.27 -10.24
C MET A 1 -9.82 -9.52 -10.96
N CYS A 2 -10.28 -8.67 -11.89
CA CYS A 2 -11.57 -8.92 -12.58
C CYS A 2 -11.54 -10.12 -13.53
N ARG A 3 -10.42 -10.33 -14.22
CA ARG A 3 -10.19 -11.50 -15.09
C ARG A 3 -10.08 -12.82 -14.30
N GLU A 4 -9.72 -12.73 -13.03
CA GLU A 4 -9.49 -13.89 -12.15
C GLU A 4 -10.21 -13.69 -10.81
N PRO A 5 -11.54 -13.84 -10.74
CA PRO A 5 -12.31 -13.47 -9.56
C PRO A 5 -12.21 -14.46 -8.39
N ASN A 6 -11.53 -15.60 -8.59
CA ASN A 6 -11.50 -16.75 -7.68
C ASN A 6 -11.11 -16.42 -6.22
N PHE A 7 -10.20 -15.48 -6.01
CA PHE A 7 -9.74 -15.14 -4.66
C PHE A 7 -10.68 -14.21 -3.89
N TRP A 8 -11.60 -13.50 -4.54
CA TRP A 8 -12.46 -12.51 -3.87
C TRP A 8 -13.97 -12.72 -4.04
N GLN A 9 -14.43 -13.42 -5.09
CA GLN A 9 -15.86 -13.51 -5.43
C GLN A 9 -16.76 -14.14 -4.36
N LYS A 10 -16.20 -15.00 -3.50
CA LYS A 10 -16.94 -15.61 -2.37
C LYS A 10 -17.06 -14.69 -1.16
N TYR A 11 -16.30 -13.59 -1.12
CA TYR A 11 -16.19 -12.68 0.03
C TYR A 11 -16.90 -11.35 -0.21
N TYR A 12 -16.94 -10.88 -1.46
CA TYR A 12 -17.54 -9.60 -1.82
C TYR A 12 -18.85 -9.82 -2.57
N HIS A 13 -19.88 -9.09 -2.17
CA HIS A 13 -21.23 -9.16 -2.72
C HIS A 13 -21.78 -7.77 -2.98
N GLY A 14 -22.82 -7.68 -3.80
CA GLY A 14 -23.47 -6.43 -4.16
C GLY A 14 -23.39 -6.11 -5.64
N ASP A 15 -23.70 -4.88 -5.98
CA ASP A 15 -23.61 -4.37 -7.35
C ASP A 15 -22.15 -4.17 -7.80
N GLU A 16 -21.95 -3.85 -9.08
CA GLU A 16 -20.61 -3.68 -9.65
C GLU A 16 -19.78 -2.59 -8.95
N ARG A 17 -20.41 -1.51 -8.46
CA ARG A 17 -19.72 -0.42 -7.76
C ARG A 17 -19.27 -0.89 -6.38
N GLN A 18 -20.13 -1.61 -5.66
CA GLN A 18 -19.81 -2.22 -4.38
C GLN A 18 -18.68 -3.24 -4.51
N LEU A 19 -18.71 -4.07 -5.56
CA LEU A 19 -17.64 -5.03 -5.84
C LEU A 19 -16.32 -4.33 -6.21
N ALA A 20 -16.36 -3.26 -7.01
CA ALA A 20 -15.18 -2.47 -7.35
C ALA A 20 -14.56 -1.82 -6.11
N PHE A 21 -15.39 -1.23 -5.25
CA PHE A 21 -14.95 -0.67 -3.97
C PHE A 21 -14.33 -1.75 -3.07
N ALA A 22 -14.99 -2.89 -2.91
CA ALA A 22 -14.52 -3.96 -2.03
C ALA A 22 -13.18 -4.56 -2.48
N ARG A 23 -12.94 -4.68 -3.79
CA ARG A 23 -11.65 -5.16 -4.32
C ARG A 23 -10.45 -4.29 -3.92
N VAL A 24 -10.67 -3.01 -3.65
CA VAL A 24 -9.59 -2.06 -3.33
C VAL A 24 -9.53 -1.73 -1.84
N TYR A 25 -10.69 -1.62 -1.18
CA TYR A 25 -10.78 -1.00 0.15
C TYR A 25 -11.31 -1.93 1.25
N SER A 26 -11.73 -3.16 0.93
CA SER A 26 -12.22 -4.08 1.95
C SER A 26 -11.10 -4.52 2.89
N PHE A 27 -11.36 -4.50 4.20
CA PHE A 27 -10.45 -5.00 5.24
C PHE A 27 -10.15 -6.50 5.13
N SER A 28 -10.91 -7.27 4.35
CA SER A 28 -10.58 -8.68 4.09
C SER A 28 -9.34 -8.86 3.23
N ASP A 29 -8.87 -7.79 2.58
CA ASP A 29 -7.60 -7.71 1.85
C ASP A 29 -7.40 -8.89 0.87
N ARG A 30 -8.39 -9.16 0.03
CA ARG A 30 -8.31 -10.28 -0.92
C ARG A 30 -7.36 -9.97 -2.09
N ILE A 31 -6.95 -8.71 -2.25
CA ILE A 31 -5.91 -8.32 -3.21
C ILE A 31 -4.56 -8.97 -2.91
N ARG A 32 -4.28 -9.35 -1.65
CA ARG A 32 -3.00 -9.98 -1.27
C ARG A 32 -2.63 -11.24 -2.05
N TYR A 33 -3.63 -11.98 -2.51
CA TYR A 33 -3.42 -13.22 -3.29
C TYR A 33 -2.97 -12.95 -4.73
N TYR A 34 -3.04 -11.69 -5.18
CA TYR A 34 -2.63 -11.28 -6.51
C TYR A 34 -1.21 -10.70 -6.53
N TRP A 35 -0.60 -10.35 -5.38
CA TRP A 35 0.80 -9.86 -5.36
C TRP A 35 1.83 -10.83 -5.96
N PRO A 36 1.70 -12.18 -5.86
CA PRO A 36 2.64 -13.10 -6.51
C PRO A 36 2.54 -13.14 -8.05
N ASP A 37 1.55 -12.49 -8.65
CA ASP A 37 1.35 -12.49 -10.10
C ASP A 37 2.46 -11.70 -10.84
N ALA A 38 2.96 -12.26 -11.94
CA ALA A 38 4.08 -11.66 -12.67
C ALA A 38 3.73 -10.36 -13.41
N GLU A 39 2.50 -10.24 -13.93
CA GLU A 39 2.02 -9.00 -14.57
C GLU A 39 1.92 -7.88 -13.53
N ILE A 40 1.44 -8.21 -12.33
CA ILE A 40 1.37 -7.27 -11.20
C ILE A 40 2.76 -6.85 -10.72
N ASN A 41 3.69 -7.79 -10.52
CA ASN A 41 5.06 -7.44 -10.10
C ASN A 41 5.75 -6.54 -11.13
N THR A 42 5.63 -6.85 -12.42
CA THR A 42 6.18 -6.00 -13.49
C THR A 42 5.61 -4.57 -13.46
N ALA A 43 4.30 -4.45 -13.20
CA ALA A 43 3.65 -3.14 -13.07
C ALA A 43 4.12 -2.36 -11.84
N ILE A 44 4.35 -3.05 -10.71
CA ILE A 44 4.90 -2.44 -9.49
C ILE A 44 6.33 -1.97 -9.73
N ASP A 45 7.19 -2.79 -10.33
CA ASP A 45 8.58 -2.43 -10.61
C ASP A 45 8.64 -1.18 -11.49
N THR A 46 7.84 -1.16 -12.56
CA THR A 46 7.70 0.01 -13.44
C THR A 46 7.25 1.26 -12.67
N LEU A 47 6.30 1.13 -11.73
CA LEU A 47 5.85 2.24 -10.90
C LEU A 47 6.98 2.73 -9.97
N MET A 48 7.68 1.82 -9.31
CA MET A 48 8.76 2.16 -8.37
C MET A 48 9.92 2.83 -9.09
N ASP A 49 10.28 2.37 -10.28
CA ASP A 49 11.31 2.97 -11.13
C ASP A 49 10.92 4.39 -11.52
N ASN A 50 9.69 4.57 -12.04
CA ASN A 50 9.18 5.88 -12.45
C ASN A 50 9.17 6.89 -11.29
N LEU A 51 8.75 6.46 -10.09
CA LEU A 51 8.74 7.30 -8.90
C LEU A 51 10.15 7.58 -8.34
N SER A 52 11.15 6.77 -8.72
CA SER A 52 12.53 6.96 -8.28
C SER A 52 13.31 7.96 -9.16
N VAL A 53 12.80 8.30 -10.35
CA VAL A 53 13.47 9.26 -11.27
C VAL A 53 13.55 10.67 -10.67
N LYS A 54 12.54 11.09 -9.91
CA LYS A 54 12.48 12.44 -9.30
C LYS A 54 11.83 12.37 -7.92
N PRO A 55 12.23 13.26 -6.99
CA PRO A 55 11.55 13.37 -5.71
C PRO A 55 10.05 13.63 -5.87
N ILE A 56 9.23 12.94 -5.06
CA ILE A 56 7.79 13.16 -5.03
C ILE A 56 7.50 14.58 -4.48
N PRO A 57 6.70 15.41 -5.17
CA PRO A 57 6.33 16.72 -4.66
C PRO A 57 5.69 16.65 -3.26
N LEU A 58 6.19 17.47 -2.33
CA LEU A 58 5.74 17.46 -0.93
C LEU A 58 4.21 17.60 -0.74
N PRO A 59 3.48 18.44 -1.51
CA PRO A 59 2.03 18.51 -1.38
C PRO A 59 1.33 17.18 -1.71
N LEU A 60 1.83 16.43 -2.70
CA LEU A 60 1.27 15.12 -3.04
C LEU A 60 1.58 14.09 -1.96
N LEU A 61 2.81 14.12 -1.41
CA LEU A 61 3.16 13.25 -0.30
C LEU A 61 2.28 13.53 0.92
N SER A 62 2.04 14.80 1.24
CA SER A 62 1.13 15.20 2.33
C SER A 62 -0.32 14.76 2.08
N GLN A 63 -0.80 14.84 0.84
CA GLN A 63 -2.16 14.45 0.47
C GLN A 63 -2.41 12.93 0.56
N TYR A 64 -1.46 12.11 0.10
CA TYR A 64 -1.67 10.67 -0.08
C TYR A 64 -1.00 9.81 0.99
N LEU A 65 0.08 10.29 1.61
CA LEU A 65 0.85 9.58 2.63
C LEU A 65 1.18 10.51 3.83
N PRO A 66 0.16 11.06 4.54
CA PRO A 66 0.36 12.13 5.53
C PRO A 66 1.27 11.74 6.71
N TYR A 67 1.22 10.49 7.17
CA TYR A 67 2.11 9.99 8.23
C TYR A 67 3.56 9.92 7.75
N GLN A 68 3.78 9.36 6.56
CA GLN A 68 5.10 9.25 5.95
C GLN A 68 5.67 10.63 5.57
N PHE A 69 4.83 11.58 5.17
CA PHE A 69 5.23 12.97 5.00
C PHE A 69 5.85 13.53 6.27
N THR A 70 5.21 13.32 7.42
CA THR A 70 5.73 13.76 8.73
C THR A 70 7.06 13.08 9.05
N GLN A 71 7.13 11.75 8.91
CA GLN A 71 8.36 10.98 9.15
C GLN A 71 9.51 11.44 8.24
N PHE A 72 9.24 11.74 6.96
CA PHE A 72 10.24 12.24 6.02
C PHE A 72 10.72 13.64 6.40
N ARG A 73 9.79 14.55 6.75
CA ARG A 73 10.12 15.91 7.20
C ARG A 73 10.96 15.92 8.49
N GLU A 74 10.80 14.92 9.34
CA GLU A 74 11.59 14.70 10.55
C GLU A 74 12.92 13.95 10.29
N GLY A 75 13.21 13.57 9.05
CA GLY A 75 14.43 12.85 8.68
C GLY A 75 14.47 11.38 9.13
N LYS A 76 13.32 10.80 9.51
CA LYS A 76 13.20 9.41 9.98
C LYS A 76 13.24 8.37 8.85
N ILE A 77 12.92 8.79 7.62
CA ILE A 77 12.91 7.93 6.43
C ILE A 77 13.59 8.63 5.25
N ALA A 78 14.10 7.84 4.30
CA ALA A 78 14.95 8.32 3.21
C ALA A 78 14.22 9.13 2.12
N GLY A 79 12.90 8.96 1.99
CA GLY A 79 12.10 9.64 0.96
C GLY A 79 12.11 8.94 -0.41
N THR A 80 12.57 7.70 -0.47
CA THR A 80 12.43 6.83 -1.66
C THR A 80 11.05 6.15 -1.67
N PRO A 81 10.53 5.74 -2.85
CA PRO A 81 9.26 4.99 -2.95
C PRO A 81 9.22 3.78 -2.01
N GLU A 82 10.29 2.98 -2.00
CA GLU A 82 10.43 1.83 -1.10
C GLU A 82 10.38 2.23 0.38
N SER A 83 11.10 3.30 0.77
CA SER A 83 11.09 3.76 2.16
C SER A 83 9.70 4.16 2.63
N PHE A 84 8.84 4.69 1.74
CA PHE A 84 7.46 5.03 2.07
C PHE A 84 6.59 3.78 2.30
N VAL A 85 6.74 2.75 1.45
CA VAL A 85 6.02 1.48 1.61
C VAL A 85 6.41 0.81 2.93
N ILE A 86 7.72 0.70 3.21
CA ILE A 86 8.22 0.09 4.45
C ILE A 86 7.78 0.89 5.67
N ALA A 87 7.81 2.22 5.61
CA ALA A 87 7.31 3.08 6.68
C ALA A 87 5.83 2.82 6.97
N LYS A 88 5.00 2.65 5.94
CA LYS A 88 3.58 2.36 6.11
C LYS A 88 3.32 1.01 6.78
N ILE A 89 4.13 0.00 6.47
CA ILE A 89 4.08 -1.32 7.12
C ILE A 89 4.51 -1.19 8.59
N ARG A 90 5.58 -0.42 8.85
CA ARG A 90 6.08 -0.16 10.22
C ARG A 90 5.07 0.55 11.11
N ASP A 91 4.23 1.44 10.57
CA ASP A 91 3.14 2.07 11.34
C ASP A 91 2.19 1.03 11.95
N VAL A 92 1.94 -0.09 11.26
CA VAL A 92 1.10 -1.18 11.80
C VAL A 92 1.90 -1.99 12.82
N LEU A 93 3.15 -2.32 12.49
CA LEU A 93 4.02 -3.10 13.37
C LEU A 93 4.31 -2.39 14.71
N SER A 94 4.37 -1.06 14.72
CA SER A 94 4.61 -0.29 15.95
C SER A 94 3.48 -0.48 16.96
N VAL A 95 2.23 -0.57 16.51
CA VAL A 95 1.08 -0.83 17.40
C VAL A 95 1.26 -2.16 18.15
N TYR A 96 1.77 -3.18 17.46
CA TYR A 96 2.07 -4.47 18.07
C TYR A 96 3.31 -4.42 18.99
N ALA A 97 4.36 -3.72 18.56
CA ALA A 97 5.58 -3.55 19.36
C ALA A 97 5.29 -2.85 20.70
N ASP A 98 4.49 -1.77 20.65
CA ASP A 98 4.06 -1.00 21.82
C ASP A 98 3.24 -1.87 22.79
N ALA A 99 2.35 -2.72 22.26
CA ALA A 99 1.57 -3.65 23.07
C ALA A 99 2.41 -4.78 23.70
N CYS A 100 3.57 -5.10 23.10
CA CYS A 100 4.46 -6.17 23.53
C CYS A 100 5.67 -5.70 24.35
N ASN A 101 5.82 -4.40 24.63
CA ASN A 101 6.98 -3.80 25.32
C ASN A 101 8.33 -4.15 24.67
N VAL A 102 8.37 -4.31 23.35
CA VAL A 102 9.63 -4.50 22.63
C VAL A 102 10.20 -3.11 22.34
N HIS A 103 11.09 -2.65 23.23
CA HIS A 103 11.85 -1.40 23.10
C HIS A 103 13.34 -1.68 22.91
#